data_AF-A0A7C5KP07-F1
#
_entry.id   AF-A0A7C5KP07-F1
#
_cell.length_a   1.000
_cell.length_b   1.000
_cell.length_c   1.000
_cell.angle_alpha   90.00
_cell.angle_beta   90.00
_cell.angle_gamma   90.00
#
_symmetry.space_group_name_H-M   'P 1'
#
loop_
_entity.id
_entity.type
_entity.pdbx_description
1 polymer ?
#
loop_
_entity_poly.entity_id
_entity_poly.type
_entity_poly.pdbx_seq_one_letter_code
_entity_poly.pdbx_strand_id
1 'polypeptide(L)'
;METIKMLQDGAKALFQKPLGGIRPKGGDPFLDPEISGDSEKRSADGVDFGNLLLDGLKEVSGRQMEVKKKMEGLVTGETKSVEEVMAAMGKSDIAFKLMLEIRSRLVEAWKEVTRIQV
;
A
#
# COMPACT_ATOMS: atom_id res chain seq x y z
N MET A 1 -46.09 39.06 17.16
CA MET A 1 -45.17 38.05 16.59
C MET A 1 -45.00 38.17 15.06
N GLU A 2 -45.39 39.28 14.42
CA GLU A 2 -45.31 39.41 12.95
C GLU A 2 -44.13 40.25 12.43
N THR A 3 -43.45 41.04 13.27
CA THR A 3 -42.34 41.90 12.82
C THR A 3 -40.98 41.20 12.72
N ILE A 4 -40.79 40.03 13.35
CA ILE A 4 -39.55 39.25 13.25
C ILE A 4 -39.56 38.34 12.00
N LYS A 5 -40.73 37.95 11.50
CA LYS A 5 -40.86 37.13 10.28
C LYS A 5 -40.64 37.95 8.99
N MET A 6 -40.99 39.23 9.02
CA MET A 6 -40.82 40.15 7.88
C MET A 6 -39.35 40.49 7.58
N LEU A 7 -38.44 40.39 8.56
CA LEU A 7 -36.99 40.58 8.37
C LEU A 7 -36.29 39.32 7.84
N GLN A 8 -36.94 38.14 7.92
CA GLN A 8 -36.41 36.89 7.37
C GLN A 8 -36.83 36.68 5.91
N ASP A 9 -38.00 37.18 5.50
CA ASP A 9 -38.48 37.09 4.12
C ASP A 9 -37.84 38.12 3.18
N GLY A 10 -37.41 39.28 3.70
CA GLY A 10 -36.67 40.30 2.94
C GLY A 10 -35.26 39.87 2.51
N ALA A 11 -34.62 38.95 3.25
CA ALA A 11 -33.30 38.42 2.90
C ALA A 11 -33.35 37.37 1.76
N LYS A 12 -34.52 36.77 1.51
CA LYS A 12 -34.72 35.76 0.46
C LYS A 12 -34.99 36.36 -0.92
N ALA A 13 -35.46 37.61 -0.97
CA ALA A 13 -35.74 38.36 -2.20
C ALA A 13 -34.49 38.89 -2.92
N LEU A 14 -33.32 38.87 -2.27
CA LEU A 14 -32.04 39.25 -2.89
C LEU A 14 -31.31 38.07 -3.57
N PHE A 15 -31.83 36.84 -3.44
CA PHE A 15 -31.19 35.63 -3.98
C PHE A 15 -31.91 35.00 -5.18
N GLN A 16 -32.89 35.69 -5.77
CA GLN A 16 -33.51 35.24 -7.01
C GLN A 16 -33.52 36.34 -8.07
N LYS A 17 -32.42 36.43 -8.82
CA LYS A 17 -32.46 36.95 -10.19
C LYS A 17 -31.38 36.26 -11.04
N PRO A 18 -31.73 35.47 -12.07
CA PRO A 18 -30.77 34.95 -13.03
C PRO A 18 -30.48 36.06 -14.04
N LEU A 19 -29.33 36.71 -13.89
CA LEU A 19 -28.81 37.56 -14.96
C LEU A 19 -27.66 36.79 -15.60
N GLY A 20 -27.99 36.22 -16.77
CA GLY A 20 -26.98 35.73 -17.69
C GLY A 20 -25.97 36.84 -18.00
N GLY A 21 -24.70 36.47 -17.93
CA GLY A 21 -23.59 37.33 -18.27
C GLY A 21 -22.39 36.43 -18.54
N ILE A 22 -22.22 36.11 -19.81
CA ILE A 22 -21.02 35.49 -20.36
C ILE A 22 -19.79 36.24 -19.83
N ARG A 23 -18.84 35.52 -19.23
CA ARG A 23 -17.43 35.91 -19.19
C ARG A 23 -16.52 34.69 -18.95
N PRO A 24 -15.28 34.76 -19.46
CA PRO A 24 -14.62 33.70 -20.21
C PRO A 24 -13.80 32.73 -19.36
N LYS A 25 -13.54 31.54 -19.94
CA LYS A 25 -12.45 30.65 -19.53
C LYS A 25 -11.15 31.45 -19.44
N GLY A 26 -10.60 31.53 -18.25
CA GLY A 26 -9.36 32.22 -17.94
C GLY A 26 -8.96 31.91 -16.52
N GLY A 27 -8.75 30.62 -16.24
CA GLY A 27 -8.09 30.17 -15.03
C GLY A 27 -6.58 30.33 -15.19
N ASP A 28 -6.00 31.14 -14.29
CA ASP A 28 -4.71 30.96 -13.63
C ASP A 28 -3.46 30.80 -14.55
N PRO A 29 -2.58 31.81 -14.68
CA PRO A 29 -1.28 31.65 -15.36
C PRO A 29 -0.24 30.82 -14.58
N PHE A 30 -0.65 30.19 -13.48
CA PHE A 30 0.23 29.47 -12.58
C PHE A 30 -0.62 28.41 -11.91
N LEU A 31 -0.14 27.15 -11.89
CA LEU A 31 -0.85 25.90 -11.58
C LEU A 31 -1.62 25.41 -12.82
N ASP A 32 -1.07 24.55 -13.67
CA ASP A 32 -0.82 23.12 -13.42
C ASP A 32 0.38 22.57 -14.23
N PRO A 33 1.26 21.74 -13.65
CA PRO A 33 1.96 20.75 -14.46
C PRO A 33 0.94 19.66 -14.80
N GLU A 34 0.30 19.76 -15.98
CA GLU A 34 -0.30 18.59 -16.62
C GLU A 34 0.81 17.56 -16.85
N ILE A 35 1.03 16.69 -15.86
CA ILE A 35 1.66 15.40 -16.08
C ILE A 35 0.61 14.51 -16.75
N SER A 36 0.25 14.87 -17.99
CA SER A 36 -0.35 13.97 -18.95
C SER A 36 0.74 13.04 -19.46
N GLY A 37 1.19 12.16 -18.57
CA GLY A 37 1.96 10.98 -18.90
C GLY A 37 1.04 9.80 -18.77
N ASP A 38 0.48 9.36 -19.89
CA ASP A 38 -0.19 8.08 -20.02
C ASP A 38 0.61 7.02 -19.24
N SER A 39 0.04 6.57 -18.14
CA SER A 39 0.43 5.32 -17.52
C SER A 39 -0.17 4.21 -18.37
N GLU A 40 0.23 4.14 -19.65
CA GLU A 40 0.03 2.94 -20.44
C GLU A 40 0.71 1.83 -19.64
N LYS A 41 -0.14 0.89 -19.19
CA LYS A 41 0.24 -0.41 -18.68
C LYS A 41 1.30 -0.99 -19.61
N ARG A 42 2.57 -0.81 -19.26
CA ARG A 42 3.59 -1.78 -19.63
C ARG A 42 3.20 -3.04 -18.88
N SER A 43 2.42 -3.88 -19.55
CA SER A 43 2.35 -5.30 -19.26
C SER A 43 3.77 -5.83 -19.50
N ALA A 44 4.63 -5.62 -18.52
CA ALA A 44 5.83 -6.41 -18.38
C ALA A 44 5.33 -7.82 -18.10
N ASP A 45 5.35 -8.65 -19.14
CA ASP A 45 5.09 -10.09 -19.09
C ASP A 45 6.26 -10.81 -18.38
N GLY A 46 6.72 -10.21 -17.29
CA GLY A 46 7.78 -10.66 -16.41
C GLY A 46 7.24 -10.55 -15.01
N VAL A 47 7.21 -11.68 -14.31
CA VAL A 47 6.79 -11.79 -12.92
C VAL A 47 7.33 -10.59 -12.14
N ASP A 48 6.43 -9.77 -11.58
CA ASP A 48 6.84 -8.64 -10.76
C ASP A 48 7.64 -9.19 -9.58
N PHE A 49 8.94 -8.92 -9.58
CA PHE A 49 9.86 -9.42 -8.57
C PHE A 49 9.46 -8.93 -7.17
N GLY A 50 8.84 -7.75 -7.07
CA GLY A 50 8.28 -7.24 -5.83
C GLY A 50 7.19 -8.16 -5.26
N ASN A 51 6.22 -8.55 -6.09
CA ASN A 51 5.19 -9.52 -5.73
C ASN A 51 5.78 -10.90 -5.39
N LEU A 52 6.74 -11.41 -6.17
CA LEU A 52 7.39 -12.70 -5.88
C LEU A 52 8.10 -12.70 -4.52
N LEU A 53 8.80 -11.61 -4.20
CA LEU A 53 9.45 -11.45 -2.90
C LEU A 53 8.42 -11.33 -1.76
N LEU A 54 7.35 -10.56 -1.97
CA LEU A 54 6.29 -10.40 -1.00
C LEU A 54 5.59 -11.72 -0.69
N ASP A 55 5.40 -12.57 -1.70
CA ASP A 55 4.81 -13.88 -1.53
C ASP A 55 5.75 -14.85 -0.82
N GLY A 56 7.06 -14.81 -1.13
CA GLY A 56 8.08 -15.53 -0.37
C GLY A 56 8.12 -15.13 1.12
N LEU A 57 7.96 -13.83 1.43
CA LEU A 57 7.87 -13.35 2.82
C LEU A 57 6.67 -13.95 3.56
N LYS A 58 5.49 -13.93 2.91
CA LYS A 58 4.26 -14.50 3.47
C LYS A 58 4.41 -16.00 3.72
N GLU A 59 5.04 -16.72 2.80
CA GLU A 59 5.26 -18.15 2.94
C GLU A 59 6.16 -18.48 4.13
N VAL A 60 7.29 -17.78 4.28
CA VAL A 60 8.19 -17.98 5.43
C VAL A 60 7.49 -17.65 6.74
N SER A 61 6.71 -16.57 6.78
CA SER A 61 5.91 -16.20 7.96
C SER A 61 4.87 -17.28 8.31
N GLY A 62 4.18 -17.83 7.30
CA GLY A 62 3.22 -18.92 7.48
C GLY A 62 3.89 -20.18 8.04
N ARG A 63 5.05 -20.57 7.49
CA ARG A 63 5.84 -21.70 7.97
C ARG A 63 6.30 -21.50 9.42
N GLN A 64 6.70 -20.29 9.80
CA GLN A 64 7.06 -19.99 11.20
C GLN A 64 5.88 -20.20 12.17
N MET A 65 4.65 -19.82 11.79
CA MET A 65 3.47 -20.06 12.61
C MET A 65 3.11 -21.55 12.71
N GLU A 66 3.23 -22.29 11.62
CA GLU A 66 3.01 -23.74 11.62
C GLU A 66 3.97 -24.46 12.56
N VAL A 67 5.26 -24.08 12.50
CA VAL A 67 6.30 -24.61 13.39
C VAL A 67 5.97 -24.33 14.87
N LYS A 68 5.51 -23.12 15.21
CA LYS A 68 5.08 -22.79 16.58
C LYS A 68 3.94 -23.68 17.06
N LYS A 69 2.94 -23.91 16.21
CA LYS A 69 1.81 -24.80 16.53
C LYS A 69 2.26 -26.26 16.73
N LYS A 70 3.16 -26.76 15.88
CA LYS A 70 3.73 -28.09 16.06
C LYS A 70 4.58 -28.20 17.32
N MET A 71 5.31 -27.15 17.69
CA MET A 71 6.08 -27.06 18.94
C MET A 71 5.16 -27.15 20.17
N GLU A 72 4.01 -26.46 20.16
CA GLU A 72 3.01 -26.57 21.23
C GLU A 72 2.48 -28.00 21.37
N GLY A 73 2.14 -28.65 20.26
CA GLY A 73 1.68 -30.04 20.24
C GLY A 73 2.72 -31.08 20.69
N LEU A 74 4.02 -30.77 20.59
CA LEU A 74 5.08 -31.60 21.16
C LEU A 74 5.18 -31.44 22.67
N VAL A 75 5.09 -30.20 23.16
CA VAL A 75 5.21 -29.89 24.60
C VAL A 75 4.01 -30.42 25.39
N THR A 76 2.81 -30.46 24.79
CA THR A 76 1.61 -31.07 25.37
C THR A 76 1.60 -32.60 25.33
N GLY A 77 2.55 -33.21 24.61
CA GLY A 77 2.65 -34.67 24.45
C GLY A 77 1.68 -35.28 23.44
N GLU A 78 0.95 -34.45 22.67
CA GLU A 78 0.01 -34.90 21.63
C GLU A 78 0.72 -35.44 20.37
N THR A 79 2.01 -35.12 20.19
CA THR A 79 2.81 -35.57 19.04
C THR A 79 4.18 -36.07 19.47
N LYS A 80 4.69 -37.11 18.81
CA LYS A 80 5.99 -37.76 19.09
C LYS A 80 7.11 -37.36 18.13
N SER A 81 6.86 -36.44 17.21
CA SER A 81 7.75 -36.13 16.08
C SER A 81 8.66 -34.92 16.34
N VAL A 82 9.43 -34.98 17.42
CA VAL A 82 10.42 -33.93 17.78
C VAL A 82 11.37 -33.66 16.61
N GLU A 83 11.72 -34.70 15.86
CA GLU A 83 12.57 -34.64 14.68
C GLU A 83 11.95 -33.77 13.57
N GLU A 84 10.64 -33.86 13.35
CA GLU A 84 9.95 -33.12 12.31
C GLU A 84 9.88 -31.63 12.65
N VAL A 85 9.63 -31.29 13.93
CA VAL A 85 9.59 -29.90 14.39
C VAL A 85 10.99 -29.30 14.38
N MET A 86 12.00 -30.00 14.86
CA MET A 86 13.39 -29.53 14.78
C MET A 86 13.85 -29.34 13.33
N ALA A 87 13.48 -30.25 12.42
CA ALA A 87 13.75 -30.09 11.00
C ALA A 87 13.00 -28.90 10.37
N ALA A 88 11.73 -28.70 10.74
CA ALA A 88 10.94 -27.57 10.25
C ALA A 88 11.47 -26.24 10.79
N MET A 89 11.87 -26.17 12.06
CA MET A 89 12.57 -25.03 12.66
C MET A 89 13.87 -24.71 11.90
N GLY A 90 14.70 -25.72 11.64
CA GLY A 90 15.96 -25.54 10.89
C GLY A 90 15.72 -25.01 9.48
N LYS A 91 14.71 -25.54 8.76
CA LYS A 91 14.33 -25.03 7.43
C LYS A 91 13.85 -23.58 7.50
N SER A 92 13.05 -23.22 8.50
CA SER A 92 12.55 -21.86 8.70
C SER A 92 13.66 -20.87 9.03
N ASP A 93 14.65 -21.23 9.86
CA ASP A 93 15.78 -20.36 10.19
C ASP A 93 16.66 -20.06 8.97
N ILE A 94 16.97 -21.08 8.16
CA ILE A 94 17.75 -20.91 6.92
C ILE A 94 17.00 -20.01 5.94
N ALA A 95 15.69 -20.25 5.73
CA ALA A 95 14.87 -19.44 4.84
C ALA A 95 14.78 -17.97 5.32
N PHE A 96 14.69 -17.75 6.63
CA PHE A 96 14.67 -16.42 7.22
C PHE A 96 15.99 -15.67 7.00
N LYS A 97 17.13 -16.32 7.25
CA LYS A 97 18.47 -15.74 7.01
C LYS A 97 18.64 -15.33 5.55
N LEU A 98 18.25 -16.20 4.60
CA LEU A 98 18.27 -15.87 3.18
C LEU A 98 17.42 -14.63 2.88
N MET A 99 16.25 -14.52 3.50
CA MET A 99 15.38 -13.38 3.29
C MET A 99 15.98 -12.06 3.82
N LEU A 100 16.69 -12.10 4.95
CA LEU A 100 17.40 -10.92 5.48
C LEU A 100 18.49 -10.45 4.52
N GLU A 101 19.21 -11.38 3.88
CA GLU A 101 20.18 -11.04 2.85
C GLU A 101 19.51 -10.40 1.64
N ILE A 102 18.40 -10.98 1.17
CA ILE A 102 17.62 -10.41 0.06
C ILE A 102 17.13 -8.99 0.42
N ARG A 103 16.60 -8.77 1.63
CA ARG A 103 16.20 -7.44 2.11
C ARG A 103 17.37 -6.45 2.03
N SER A 104 18.55 -6.84 2.51
CA SER A 104 19.74 -5.99 2.46
C SER A 104 20.10 -5.62 1.02
N ARG A 105 20.09 -6.59 0.10
CA ARG A 105 20.35 -6.38 -1.32
C ARG A 105 19.31 -5.50 -2.02
N LEU A 106 18.04 -5.60 -1.66
CA LEU A 106 17.01 -4.71 -2.23
C LEU A 106 17.19 -3.26 -1.77
N VAL A 107 17.54 -3.05 -0.50
CA VAL A 107 17.84 -1.71 0.03
C VAL A 107 19.08 -1.13 -0.67
N GLU A 108 20.11 -1.94 -0.90
CA GLU A 108 21.29 -1.55 -1.69
C GLU A 108 20.93 -1.19 -3.14
N ALA A 109 20.14 -2.03 -3.81
CA ALA A 109 19.71 -1.80 -5.19
C ALA A 109 18.88 -0.52 -5.34
N TRP A 110 17.96 -0.25 -4.40
CA TRP A 110 17.20 1.00 -4.38
C TRP A 110 18.11 2.24 -4.20
N LYS A 111 19.10 2.15 -3.30
CA LYS A 111 20.10 3.21 -3.10
C LYS A 111 20.95 3.44 -4.35
N GLU A 112 21.20 2.40 -5.14
CA GLU A 112 22.00 2.52 -6.36
C GLU A 112 21.20 3.14 -7.51
N VAL A 113 19.95 2.72 -7.72
CA VAL A 113 19.07 3.29 -8.75
C VAL A 113 18.84 4.79 -8.51
N THR A 114 18.69 5.21 -7.25
CA THR A 114 18.52 6.63 -6.90
C THR A 114 19.80 7.45 -7.08
N ARG A 115 20.98 6.83 -6.97
CA ARG A 115 22.27 7.48 -7.20
C ARG A 115 22.55 7.83 -8.66
N ILE A 116 21.93 7.10 -9.60
CA ILE A 116 22.09 7.32 -11.04
C ILE A 116 21.21 8.50 -11.53
N GLN A 117 20.21 8.93 -10.75
CA GLN A 117 19.21 9.94 -11.14
C GLN A 117 19.50 11.37 -10.66
N VAL A 118 20.75 11.72 -10.33
CA VAL A 118 21.15 13.12 -10.05
C VAL A 118 22.03 13.70 -11.15
#